data_AF-K6TW99-F1
#
_entry.id   AF-K6TW99-F1
#
_cell.length_a   1.000
_cell.length_b   1.000
_cell.length_c   1.000
_cell.angle_alpha   90.00
_cell.angle_beta   90.00
_cell.angle_gamma   90.00
#
_symmetry.space_group_name_H-M   'P 1'
#
loop_
_entity.id
_entity.type
_entity.pdbx_description
1 polymer ?
#
loop_
_entity_poly.entity_id
_entity_poly.type
_entity_poly.pdbx_seq_one_letter_code
_entity_poly.pdbx_strand_id
1 'polypeptide(L)'
;EIKGDIILDNDTCIKCGWCQEVCPVDAAEVTKPFEGEIFIRDDFTCKGDSCHACADVCPCNAISIVEGKSVINPTFCILCGACAKACPQQGITLKRKNMNLENVKSKAWSNRLADLLED
;
A
#
# COMPACT_ATOMS: atom_id res chain seq x y z
N GLU A 1 26.91 -28.72 -3.11
CA GLU A 1 26.51 -27.30 -3.17
C GLU A 1 25.26 -27.21 -4.02
N ILE A 2 24.17 -26.67 -3.48
CA ILE A 2 22.93 -26.46 -4.24
C ILE A 2 22.98 -25.00 -4.71
N LYS A 3 22.92 -24.79 -6.03
CA LYS A 3 22.87 -23.45 -6.64
C LYS A 3 21.44 -23.19 -7.12
N GLY A 4 20.98 -21.97 -6.97
CA GLY A 4 19.67 -21.51 -7.43
C GLY A 4 19.71 -20.03 -7.74
N ASP A 5 18.76 -19.59 -8.56
CA ASP A 5 18.60 -18.21 -9.01
C ASP A 5 17.29 -17.63 -8.45
N ILE A 6 17.27 -16.32 -8.21
CA ILE A 6 16.07 -15.56 -7.83
C ILE A 6 15.73 -14.63 -8.99
N ILE A 7 14.47 -14.65 -9.42
CA ILE A 7 13.97 -13.81 -10.50
C ILE A 7 12.83 -12.96 -9.95
N LEU A 8 12.93 -11.64 -10.15
CA LEU A 8 11.84 -10.70 -9.87
C LEU A 8 11.26 -10.22 -11.19
N ASP A 9 9.98 -10.51 -11.41
CA ASP A 9 9.22 -9.97 -12.54
C ASP A 9 8.81 -8.53 -12.24
N ASN A 10 9.38 -7.57 -12.99
CA ASN A 10 9.14 -6.15 -12.79
C ASN A 10 7.77 -5.69 -13.30
N ASP A 11 7.10 -6.48 -14.15
CA ASP A 11 5.77 -6.12 -14.66
C ASP A 11 4.67 -6.44 -13.63
N THR A 12 4.88 -7.45 -12.79
CA THR A 12 3.93 -7.88 -11.75
C THR A 12 4.30 -7.39 -10.35
N CYS A 13 5.56 -7.01 -10.11
CA CYS A 13 6.01 -6.47 -8.83
C CYS A 13 5.41 -5.09 -8.53
N ILE A 14 4.54 -5.02 -7.52
CA ILE A 14 3.94 -3.77 -7.03
C ILE A 14 4.72 -3.10 -5.89
N LYS A 15 5.91 -3.62 -5.55
CA LYS A 15 6.79 -3.08 -4.49
C LYS A 15 6.12 -3.03 -3.10
N CYS A 16 5.39 -4.09 -2.72
CA CYS A 16 4.70 -4.17 -1.42
C CYS A 16 5.63 -4.40 -0.23
N GLY A 17 6.79 -5.04 -0.42
CA GLY A 17 7.79 -5.28 0.63
C GLY A 17 7.70 -6.64 1.33
N TRP A 18 6.76 -7.52 0.97
CA TRP A 18 6.67 -8.86 1.58
C TRP A 18 7.98 -9.64 1.53
N CYS A 19 8.68 -9.62 0.40
CA CYS A 19 9.95 -10.31 0.24
C CYS A 19 11.06 -9.75 1.14
N GLN A 20 11.06 -8.44 1.39
CA GLN A 20 12.00 -7.78 2.31
C GLN A 20 11.72 -8.24 3.74
N GLU A 21 10.47 -8.16 4.20
CA GLU A 21 10.13 -8.45 5.60
C GLU A 21 10.17 -9.94 5.95
N VAL A 22 9.90 -10.83 4.99
CA VAL A 22 9.90 -12.29 5.25
C VAL A 22 11.29 -12.91 5.13
N CYS A 23 12.27 -12.20 4.56
CA CYS A 23 13.60 -12.74 4.31
C CYS A 23 14.36 -12.87 5.65
N PRO A 24 14.77 -14.08 6.08
CA PRO A 24 15.44 -14.27 7.37
C PRO A 24 16.88 -13.75 7.41
N VAL A 25 17.41 -13.30 6.27
CA VAL A 25 18.79 -12.83 6.10
C VAL A 25 18.85 -11.47 5.41
N ASP A 26 17.73 -10.75 5.35
CA ASP A 26 17.63 -9.37 4.84
C ASP A 26 18.24 -9.18 3.43
N ALA A 27 18.10 -10.19 2.56
CA ALA A 27 18.71 -10.17 1.23
C ALA A 27 17.88 -9.39 0.18
N ALA A 28 16.67 -8.97 0.51
CA ALA A 28 15.77 -8.24 -0.39
C ALA A 28 15.49 -6.84 0.17
N GLU A 29 15.54 -5.84 -0.70
CA GLU A 29 15.23 -4.44 -0.37
C GLU A 29 14.19 -3.89 -1.35
N VAL A 30 13.21 -3.14 -0.83
CA VAL A 30 12.09 -2.60 -1.60
C VAL A 30 11.87 -1.12 -1.28
N THR A 31 12.10 -0.27 -2.27
CA THR A 31 11.66 1.13 -2.24
C THR A 31 10.21 1.22 -2.73
N LYS A 32 9.30 1.71 -1.88
CA LYS A 32 7.89 1.92 -2.21
C LYS A 32 7.67 3.18 -3.03
N PRO A 33 6.60 3.24 -3.84
CA PRO A 33 6.32 4.43 -4.68
C PRO A 33 5.90 5.66 -3.87
N PHE A 34 5.23 5.47 -2.73
CA PHE A 34 4.69 6.55 -1.90
C PHE A 34 5.09 6.37 -0.44
N GLU A 35 5.26 7.50 0.24
CA GLU A 35 5.48 7.58 1.69
C GLU A 35 4.32 8.36 2.33
N GLY A 36 3.92 7.97 3.53
CA GLY A 36 2.80 8.60 4.21
C GLY A 36 2.08 7.64 5.16
N GLU A 37 0.82 7.93 5.40
CA GLU A 37 0.03 7.30 6.46
C GLU A 37 -1.33 6.84 5.93
N ILE A 38 -1.86 5.79 6.54
CA ILE A 38 -3.20 5.27 6.25
C ILE A 38 -3.85 4.91 7.57
N PHE A 39 -5.13 5.26 7.72
CA PHE A 39 -5.87 4.98 8.94
C PHE A 39 -7.34 4.71 8.63
N ILE A 40 -7.97 3.94 9.52
CA ILE A 40 -9.40 3.70 9.53
C ILE A 40 -10.02 4.69 10.51
N ARG A 41 -11.03 5.42 10.07
CA ARG A 41 -11.74 6.39 10.91
C ARG A 41 -12.49 5.68 12.04
N ASP A 42 -12.62 6.32 13.18
CA ASP A 42 -13.27 5.81 14.39
C ASP A 42 -14.69 6.36 14.58
N ASP A 43 -15.15 7.25 13.69
CA ASP A 43 -16.48 7.85 13.69
C ASP A 43 -17.58 6.92 13.12
N PHE A 44 -17.24 5.68 12.80
CA PHE A 44 -18.17 4.70 12.26
C PHE A 44 -17.82 3.26 12.69
N THR A 45 -18.78 2.34 12.56
CA THR A 45 -18.56 0.92 12.85
C THR A 45 -18.27 0.14 11.58
N CYS A 46 -17.00 -0.23 11.37
CA CYS A 46 -16.59 -1.16 10.32
C CYS A 46 -17.38 -2.48 10.39
N LYS A 47 -17.82 -2.97 9.23
CA LYS A 47 -18.56 -4.23 9.08
C LYS A 47 -17.71 -5.29 8.36
N GLY A 48 -16.44 -5.40 8.76
CA GLY A 48 -15.42 -6.26 8.15
C GLY A 48 -15.89 -7.69 7.95
N ASP A 49 -16.53 -8.29 8.96
CA ASP A 49 -17.06 -9.67 8.94
C ASP A 49 -18.05 -9.98 7.82
N SER A 50 -18.68 -8.95 7.25
CA SER A 50 -19.70 -9.12 6.21
C SER A 50 -19.32 -8.48 4.88
N CYS A 51 -18.43 -7.48 4.90
CA CYS A 51 -18.17 -6.62 3.76
C CYS A 51 -16.93 -7.05 2.99
N HIS A 52 -15.79 -7.25 3.67
CA HIS A 52 -14.47 -7.58 3.10
C HIS A 52 -13.94 -6.68 1.95
N ALA A 53 -14.70 -5.69 1.48
CA ALA A 53 -14.40 -4.94 0.26
C ALA A 53 -12.99 -4.34 0.22
N CYS A 54 -12.49 -3.78 1.33
CA CYS A 54 -11.14 -3.24 1.37
C CYS A 54 -10.05 -4.32 1.32
N ALA A 55 -10.28 -5.47 1.94
CA ALA A 55 -9.35 -6.60 1.94
C ALA A 55 -9.28 -7.23 0.54
N ASP A 56 -10.45 -7.45 -0.08
CA ASP A 56 -10.57 -8.08 -1.40
C ASP A 56 -9.89 -7.27 -2.51
N VAL A 57 -9.94 -5.94 -2.42
CA VAL A 57 -9.31 -5.06 -3.42
C VAL A 57 -7.84 -4.76 -3.12
N CYS A 58 -7.30 -5.19 -1.97
CA CYS A 58 -5.93 -4.84 -1.60
C CYS A 58 -4.93 -5.70 -2.39
N PRO A 59 -4.18 -5.14 -3.35
CA PRO A 59 -3.24 -5.94 -4.15
C PRO A 59 -2.01 -6.37 -3.35
N CYS A 60 -1.77 -5.75 -2.19
CA CYS A 60 -0.62 -6.02 -1.32
C CYS A 60 -0.91 -7.05 -0.23
N ASN A 61 -2.14 -7.55 -0.09
CA ASN A 61 -2.58 -8.32 1.09
C ASN A 61 -2.25 -7.62 2.41
N ALA A 62 -2.31 -6.29 2.44
CA ALA A 62 -1.95 -5.47 3.60
C ALA A 62 -3.10 -5.31 4.60
N ILE A 63 -4.27 -5.91 4.36
CA ILE A 63 -5.48 -5.73 5.17
C ILE A 63 -5.99 -7.09 5.63
N SER A 64 -6.22 -7.22 6.93
CA SER A 64 -6.86 -8.38 7.56
C SER A 64 -8.14 -7.97 8.28
N ILE A 65 -8.99 -8.94 8.63
CA ILE A 65 -10.16 -8.72 9.49
C ILE A 65 -9.86 -9.28 10.88
N VAL A 66 -9.94 -8.45 11.90
CA VAL A 66 -9.72 -8.81 13.31
C VAL A 66 -10.90 -8.29 14.10
N GLU A 67 -11.56 -9.18 14.87
CA GLU A 67 -12.74 -8.83 15.67
C GLU A 67 -13.82 -8.07 14.87
N GLY A 68 -14.04 -8.49 13.62
CA GLY A 68 -15.02 -7.91 12.73
C GLY A 68 -14.71 -6.56 12.12
N LYS A 69 -13.50 -6.05 12.33
CA LYS A 69 -13.03 -4.79 11.76
C LYS A 69 -11.82 -5.02 10.88
N SER A 70 -11.71 -4.22 9.82
CA SER A 70 -10.49 -4.19 9.03
C SER A 70 -9.33 -3.65 9.86
N VAL A 71 -8.15 -4.24 9.70
CA VAL A 71 -6.89 -3.79 10.25
C VAL A 71 -5.89 -3.71 9.11
N ILE A 72 -5.20 -2.58 8.98
CA ILE A 72 -4.24 -2.32 7.90
C ILE A 72 -2.83 -2.45 8.48
N ASN A 73 -1.98 -3.27 7.85
CA ASN A 73 -0.56 -3.31 8.12
C ASN A 73 0.17 -2.31 7.21
N PRO A 74 0.65 -1.16 7.74
CA PRO A 74 1.33 -0.15 6.93
C PRO A 74 2.66 -0.64 6.33
N THR A 75 3.29 -1.65 6.93
CA THR A 75 4.55 -2.24 6.43
C THR A 75 4.38 -2.83 5.03
N PHE A 76 3.19 -3.29 4.63
CA PHE A 76 2.94 -3.83 3.28
C PHE A 76 2.12 -2.89 2.38
N CYS A 77 1.57 -1.81 2.94
CA CYS A 77 0.78 -0.84 2.20
C CYS A 77 1.67 0.01 1.29
N ILE A 78 1.20 0.22 0.04
CA ILE A 78 1.86 1.11 -0.94
C ILE A 78 1.10 2.44 -1.13
N LEU A 79 0.09 2.72 -0.31
CA LEU A 79 -0.73 3.94 -0.37
C LEU A 79 -1.40 4.18 -1.74
N CYS A 80 -1.83 3.12 -2.43
CA CYS A 80 -2.50 3.24 -3.74
C CYS A 80 -3.93 3.82 -3.64
N GLY A 81 -4.59 3.67 -2.49
CA GLY A 81 -5.94 4.20 -2.24
C GLY A 81 -7.09 3.32 -2.75
N ALA A 82 -6.82 2.11 -3.26
CA ALA A 82 -7.86 1.19 -3.72
C ALA A 82 -8.88 0.87 -2.60
N CYS A 83 -8.40 0.59 -1.39
CA CYS A 83 -9.24 0.31 -0.23
C CYS A 83 -10.10 1.51 0.21
N ALA A 84 -9.56 2.73 0.17
CA ALA A 84 -10.31 3.95 0.44
C ALA A 84 -11.46 4.14 -0.54
N LYS A 85 -11.20 3.92 -1.83
CA LYS A 85 -12.22 4.00 -2.88
C LYS A 85 -13.28 2.89 -2.78
N ALA A 86 -12.89 1.68 -2.39
CA ALA A 86 -13.80 0.53 -2.31
C ALA A 86 -14.68 0.53 -1.06
N CYS A 87 -14.30 1.24 0.00
CA CYS A 87 -15.06 1.25 1.24
C CYS A 87 -16.41 1.98 1.06
N PRO A 88 -17.57 1.29 1.14
CA PRO A 88 -18.88 1.92 0.95
C PRO A 88 -19.22 2.92 2.06
N GLN A 89 -18.55 2.82 3.21
CA GLN A 89 -18.72 3.68 4.38
C GLN A 89 -17.70 4.83 4.40
N GLN A 90 -16.84 4.94 3.38
CA GLN A 90 -15.77 5.95 3.29
C GLN A 90 -14.91 5.98 4.56
N GLY A 91 -14.62 4.80 5.08
CA GLY A 91 -14.01 4.62 6.40
C GLY A 91 -12.50 4.63 6.43
N ILE A 92 -11.84 4.63 5.26
CA ILE A 92 -10.38 4.55 5.14
C ILE A 92 -9.90 5.85 4.51
N THR A 93 -8.93 6.48 5.17
CA THR A 93 -8.26 7.68 4.69
C THR A 93 -6.77 7.40 4.59
N LEU A 94 -6.11 7.98 3.59
CA LEU A 94 -4.66 7.96 3.46
C LEU A 94 -4.14 9.36 3.17
N LYS A 95 -2.91 9.63 3.60
CA LYS A 95 -2.15 10.84 3.29
C LYS A 95 -0.84 10.43 2.65
N ARG A 96 -0.45 11.10 1.57
CA ARG A 96 0.85 10.87 0.91
C ARG A 96 1.72 12.10 1.15
N LYS A 97 2.83 11.90 1.86
CA LYS A 97 3.80 12.97 2.17
C LYS A 97 4.83 13.13 1.05
N ASN A 98 5.20 12.02 0.41
CA ASN A 98 6.23 12.01 -0.63
C ASN A 98 5.97 10.90 -1.66
N MET A 99 6.59 11.04 -2.84
CA MET A 99 6.55 10.07 -3.92
C MET A 99 7.96 9.88 -4.51
N ASN A 100 8.38 8.62 -4.62
CA ASN A 100 9.72 8.24 -5.06
C ASN A 100 9.77 8.16 -6.59
N LEU A 101 9.95 9.32 -7.25
CA LEU A 101 10.09 9.46 -8.71
C LEU A 101 11.43 10.07 -9.11
N GLU A 102 12.11 9.47 -10.09
CA GLU A 102 13.41 9.96 -10.57
C GLU A 102 13.35 10.64 -11.95
N ASN A 103 12.24 10.47 -12.68
CA ASN A 103 12.16 10.79 -14.11
C ASN A 103 11.25 11.99 -14.45
N VAL A 104 10.80 12.76 -13.46
CA VAL A 104 9.90 13.91 -13.69
C VAL A 104 10.71 15.19 -13.94
N LYS A 105 10.88 15.55 -15.21
CA LYS A 105 11.56 16.80 -15.62
C LYS A 105 10.61 17.95 -15.97
N SER A 106 9.38 17.63 -16.35
CA SER A 106 8.40 18.63 -16.79
C SER A 106 7.71 19.28 -15.60
N LYS A 107 7.80 20.60 -15.51
CA LYS A 107 7.11 21.38 -14.48
C LYS A 107 5.59 21.15 -14.47
N ALA A 108 4.99 20.97 -15.64
CA ALA A 108 3.56 20.67 -15.74
C ALA A 108 3.21 19.35 -15.05
N TRP A 109 4.04 18.33 -15.23
CA TRP A 109 3.88 17.04 -14.56
C TRP A 109 4.18 17.11 -13.07
N SER A 110 5.26 17.80 -12.67
CA SER A 110 5.56 18.03 -11.25
C SER A 110 4.38 18.67 -10.52
N ASN A 111 3.73 19.67 -11.12
CA ASN A 111 2.56 20.31 -10.53
C ASN A 111 1.38 19.34 -10.39
N ARG A 112 1.06 18.56 -11.42
CA ARG A 112 -0.05 17.59 -11.36
C ARG A 112 0.19 16.46 -10.37
N LEU A 113 1.44 16.05 -10.20
CA LEU A 113 1.81 15.01 -9.26
C LEU A 113 1.81 15.53 -7.82
N ALA A 114 2.07 16.82 -7.61
CA ALA A 114 1.91 17.47 -6.30
C ALA A 114 0.45 17.45 -5.81
N ASP A 115 -0.54 17.48 -6.72
CA ASP A 115 -1.98 17.34 -6.38
C ASP A 115 -2.30 15.99 -5.70
N LEU A 116 -1.40 15.00 -5.78
CA LEU A 116 -1.56 13.69 -5.13
C LEU A 116 -0.96 13.62 -3.73
N LEU A 117 -0.27 14.66 -3.28
CA LEU A 117 0.37 14.75 -1.97
C LEU A 117 -0.46 15.63 -1.04
N GLU A 118 -0.44 15.30 0.25
CA GLU A 118 -1.10 16.05 1.31
C GLU A 118 -0.07 16.38 2.40
N ASP A 119 -0.08 17.62 2.89
CA ASP A 119 0.75 18.11 3.99
C ASP A 119 0.39 17.46 5.35
#